data_AF-A0A815NWG4-F1
#
_entry.id   AF-A0A815NWG4-F1
#
_cell.length_a   1.000
_cell.length_b   1.000
_cell.length_c   1.000
_cell.angle_alpha   90.00
_cell.angle_beta   90.00
_cell.angle_gamma   90.00
#
_symmetry.space_group_name_H-M   'P 1'
#
loop_
_entity.id
_entity.type
_entity.pdbx_description
1 polymer ?
#
loop_
_entity_poly.entity_id
_entity_poly.type
_entity_poly.pdbx_seq_one_letter_code
_entity_poly.pdbx_strand_id
1 'polypeptide(L)'
;GKLVQINGDEPFIYNVYKSKEDNKKRYSAIGKLVEKEIYRLLETECDLDRVPIPIHAGRNDPTSFIFMSKGALSQKYLLIIIHGAGAVRAGEWSRRLILEEGLEVGSQIPYIKRAMEYNYGIIVTNTNYNISESTGSRRPNLIRNRLLFVNSPSKRSAIIQSSSNRTVPQ
;
A
#
# COMPACT_ATOMS: atom_id res chain seq x y z
N GLY A 1 0.90 14.34 -9.28
CA GLY A 1 0.32 14.26 -10.65
C GLY A 1 -1.12 13.77 -10.59
N LYS A 2 -1.97 14.20 -11.52
CA LYS A 2 -3.37 13.74 -11.70
C LYS A 2 -3.47 12.80 -12.90
N LEU A 3 -4.40 11.85 -12.89
CA LEU A 3 -4.67 10.98 -14.03
C LEU A 3 -5.63 11.66 -15.00
N VAL A 4 -5.14 11.97 -16.19
CA VAL A 4 -5.90 12.60 -17.28
C VAL A 4 -6.04 11.64 -18.46
N GLN A 5 -6.96 11.95 -19.38
CA GLN A 5 -7.11 11.17 -20.60
C GLN A 5 -5.90 11.38 -21.54
N ILE A 6 -5.59 10.38 -22.38
CA ILE A 6 -4.42 10.44 -23.27
C ILE A 6 -4.55 11.59 -24.29
N ASN A 7 -5.79 11.93 -24.68
CA ASN A 7 -6.08 12.92 -25.72
C ASN A 7 -6.65 14.24 -25.17
N GLY A 8 -6.50 14.51 -23.86
CA GLY A 8 -6.95 15.77 -23.27
C GLY A 8 -6.73 15.87 -21.76
N ASP A 9 -6.75 17.09 -21.23
CA ASP A 9 -6.58 17.38 -19.80
C ASP A 9 -7.82 17.04 -18.94
N GLU A 10 -8.81 16.38 -19.53
CA GLU A 10 -10.05 15.99 -18.86
C GLU A 10 -9.82 14.90 -17.80
N PRO A 11 -10.53 14.97 -16.66
CA PRO A 11 -10.35 14.06 -15.54
C PRO A 11 -10.79 12.63 -15.86
N PHE A 12 -10.36 11.71 -15.00
CA PHE A 12 -10.69 10.31 -15.12
C PHE A 12 -12.21 10.03 -15.07
N ILE A 13 -12.74 9.41 -16.13
CA ILE A 13 -14.15 8.99 -16.21
C ILE A 13 -14.30 7.55 -15.69
N TYR A 14 -15.18 7.37 -14.71
CA TYR A 14 -15.48 6.07 -14.10
C TYR A 14 -16.43 5.21 -14.95
N ASN A 15 -17.47 5.82 -15.53
CA ASN A 15 -18.50 5.13 -16.31
C ASN A 15 -18.28 5.38 -17.82
N VAL A 16 -17.38 4.62 -18.42
CA VAL A 16 -17.06 4.73 -19.86
C VAL A 16 -18.01 3.85 -20.69
N TYR A 17 -18.29 2.66 -20.20
CA TYR A 17 -19.16 1.69 -20.86
C TYR A 17 -20.57 1.73 -20.29
N LYS A 18 -21.56 1.32 -21.09
CA LYS A 18 -22.93 1.07 -20.59
C LYS A 18 -22.97 -0.10 -19.59
N SER A 19 -22.07 -1.07 -19.77
CA SER A 19 -21.92 -2.21 -18.89
C SER A 19 -21.19 -1.83 -17.59
N LYS A 20 -21.88 -2.01 -16.45
CA LYS A 20 -21.27 -1.86 -15.12
C LYS A 20 -20.09 -2.82 -14.92
N GLU A 21 -20.13 -4.01 -15.52
CA GLU A 21 -19.07 -5.01 -15.37
C GLU A 21 -17.79 -4.60 -16.08
N ASP A 22 -17.90 -4.02 -17.28
CA ASP A 22 -16.73 -3.58 -18.04
C ASP A 22 -16.07 -2.36 -17.40
N ASN A 23 -16.86 -1.45 -16.82
CA ASN A 23 -16.33 -0.36 -16.01
C ASN A 23 -15.58 -0.88 -14.78
N LYS A 24 -16.10 -1.90 -14.10
CA LYS A 24 -15.40 -2.55 -12.97
C LYS A 24 -14.08 -3.19 -13.39
N LYS A 25 -14.05 -3.90 -14.53
CA LYS A 25 -12.84 -4.52 -15.08
C LYS A 25 -11.78 -3.46 -15.41
N ARG A 26 -12.17 -2.39 -16.10
CA ARG A 26 -11.29 -1.26 -16.41
C ARG A 26 -10.75 -0.59 -15.14
N TYR A 27 -11.62 -0.33 -14.18
CA TYR A 27 -11.23 0.27 -12.89
C TYR A 27 -10.23 -0.60 -12.13
N SER A 28 -10.43 -1.92 -12.15
CA SER A 28 -9.48 -2.87 -11.55
C SER A 28 -8.14 -2.90 -12.30
N ALA A 29 -8.14 -2.84 -13.63
CA ALA A 29 -6.92 -2.86 -14.43
C ALA A 29 -6.06 -1.62 -14.14
N ILE A 30 -6.68 -0.44 -14.08
CA ILE A 30 -6.01 0.81 -13.72
C ILE A 30 -5.50 0.75 -12.29
N GLY A 31 -6.30 0.20 -11.37
CA GLY A 31 -5.87 -0.03 -9.99
C GLY A 31 -4.55 -0.80 -9.89
N LYS A 32 -4.36 -1.84 -10.71
CA LYS A 32 -3.10 -2.60 -10.75
C LYS A 32 -1.93 -1.80 -11.31
N LEU A 33 -2.17 -0.89 -12.26
CA LEU A 33 -1.12 -0.02 -12.79
C LEU A 33 -0.69 1.02 -11.76
N VAL A 34 -1.65 1.63 -11.06
CA VAL A 34 -1.41 2.56 -9.95
C VAL A 34 -0.65 1.87 -8.82
N GLU A 35 -1.04 0.65 -8.45
CA GLU A 35 -0.32 -0.15 -7.44
C GLU A 35 1.16 -0.33 -7.82
N LYS A 36 1.43 -0.74 -9.07
CA LYS A 36 2.81 -0.92 -9.56
C LYS A 36 3.62 0.37 -9.49
N GLU A 37 3.02 1.49 -9.88
CA GLU A 37 3.70 2.77 -9.86
C GLU A 37 3.98 3.25 -8.43
N ILE A 38 3.04 3.06 -7.51
CA ILE A 38 3.26 3.38 -6.10
C ILE A 38 4.39 2.54 -5.51
N TYR A 39 4.43 1.23 -5.79
CA TYR A 39 5.56 0.40 -5.34
C TYR A 39 6.89 0.89 -5.90
N ARG A 40 6.93 1.26 -7.18
CA ARG A 40 8.12 1.85 -7.79
C ARG A 40 8.52 3.13 -7.05
N LEU A 41 7.59 4.02 -6.75
CA LEU A 41 7.86 5.26 -6.03
C LEU A 41 8.32 5.03 -4.58
N LEU A 42 7.76 4.04 -3.88
CA LEU A 42 8.24 3.65 -2.55
C LEU A 42 9.69 3.18 -2.57
N GLU A 43 10.08 2.44 -3.60
CA GLU A 43 11.46 1.97 -3.78
C GLU A 43 12.40 3.09 -4.22
N THR A 44 12.01 3.88 -5.23
CA THR A 44 12.92 4.84 -5.86
C THR A 44 12.94 6.20 -5.19
N GLU A 45 11.80 6.69 -4.72
CA GLU A 45 11.69 8.03 -4.13
C GLU A 45 11.64 8.04 -2.61
N CYS A 46 11.28 6.93 -1.97
CA CYS A 46 11.28 6.79 -0.51
C CYS A 46 12.40 5.87 0.01
N ASP A 47 13.24 5.30 -0.87
CA ASP A 47 14.34 4.37 -0.54
C ASP A 47 13.91 3.26 0.43
N LEU A 48 12.72 2.69 0.18
CA LEU A 48 12.20 1.58 0.97
C LEU A 48 12.47 0.24 0.28
N ASP A 49 13.03 -0.70 1.04
CA ASP A 49 13.29 -2.06 0.57
C ASP A 49 12.05 -2.94 0.79
N ARG A 50 11.79 -3.86 -0.16
CA ARG A 50 10.83 -4.94 0.07
C ARG A 50 11.44 -6.00 0.97
N VAL A 51 10.89 -6.14 2.16
CA VAL A 51 11.30 -7.17 3.12
C VAL A 51 10.31 -8.32 3.07
N PRO A 52 10.74 -9.55 2.74
CA PRO A 52 9.86 -10.71 2.69
C PRO A 52 9.40 -11.09 4.11
N ILE A 53 8.14 -11.50 4.21
CA ILE A 53 7.54 -12.03 5.45
C ILE A 53 6.89 -13.39 5.17
N PRO A 54 7.17 -14.45 5.95
CA PRO A 54 8.13 -14.47 7.06
C PRO A 54 9.60 -14.43 6.57
N ILE A 55 10.49 -13.90 7.42
CA ILE A 55 11.92 -13.71 7.12
C ILE A 55 12.64 -15.06 6.90
N HIS A 56 12.09 -16.14 7.44
CA HIS A 56 12.60 -17.51 7.33
C HIS A 56 11.65 -18.43 6.55
N ALA A 57 11.00 -17.91 5.51
CA ALA A 57 10.12 -18.71 4.67
C ALA A 57 10.89 -19.83 3.96
N GLY A 58 10.43 -21.08 4.15
CA GLY A 58 10.81 -22.19 3.30
C GLY A 58 10.26 -22.03 1.88
N ARG A 59 10.76 -22.84 0.94
CA ARG A 59 10.40 -22.77 -0.49
C ARG A 59 8.89 -22.83 -0.77
N ASN A 60 8.15 -23.53 0.08
CA ASN A 60 6.71 -23.76 -0.07
C ASN A 60 5.87 -22.91 0.89
N ASP A 61 6.51 -22.08 1.71
CA ASP A 61 5.79 -21.26 2.67
C ASP A 61 5.09 -20.10 1.96
N PRO A 62 3.87 -19.74 2.38
CA PRO A 62 3.20 -18.57 1.84
C PRO A 62 3.95 -17.33 2.31
N THR A 63 4.51 -16.59 1.35
CA THR A 63 5.21 -15.34 1.61
C THR A 63 4.33 -14.14 1.31
N SER A 64 4.65 -13.01 1.92
CA SER A 64 4.23 -11.66 1.54
C SER A 64 5.45 -10.76 1.70
N PHE A 65 5.24 -9.44 1.69
CA PHE A 65 6.30 -8.48 1.96
C PHE A 65 5.75 -7.22 2.63
N ILE A 66 6.64 -6.47 3.25
CA ILE A 66 6.43 -5.10 3.71
C ILE A 66 7.47 -4.20 3.05
N PHE A 67 7.23 -2.89 3.01
CA PHE A 67 8.29 -1.93 2.69
C PHE A 67 8.91 -1.40 3.97
N MET A 68 10.24 -1.29 4.01
CA MET A 68 10.97 -0.83 5.18
C MET A 68 12.15 0.04 4.78
N SER A 69 12.37 1.14 5.50
CA SER A 69 13.56 1.98 5.27
C SER A 69 14.81 1.30 5.85
N LYS A 70 15.97 1.59 5.26
CA LYS A 70 17.26 1.11 5.79
C LYS A 70 17.43 1.50 7.26
N GLY A 71 17.80 0.54 8.10
CA GLY A 71 18.01 0.77 9.52
C GLY A 71 16.76 1.16 10.31
N ALA A 72 15.53 0.98 9.79
CA ALA A 72 14.30 1.36 10.49
C ALA A 72 14.22 0.80 11.92
N LEU A 73 14.67 -0.45 12.11
CA LEU A 73 14.69 -1.12 13.40
C LEU A 73 15.79 -0.64 14.35
N SER A 74 16.68 0.24 13.90
CA SER A 74 17.69 0.91 14.74
C SER A 74 17.35 2.37 15.04
N GLN A 75 16.35 2.95 14.35
CA GLN A 75 15.96 4.35 14.57
C GLN A 75 15.24 4.59 15.90
N LYS A 76 15.45 5.78 16.49
CA LYS A 76 14.79 6.21 17.75
C LYS A 76 13.27 6.31 17.62
N TYR A 77 12.81 6.83 16.49
CA TYR A 77 11.40 6.95 16.14
C TYR A 77 11.06 6.01 14.99
N LEU A 78 9.89 5.41 15.04
CA LEU A 78 9.41 4.48 14.02
C LEU A 78 8.00 4.86 13.60
N LEU A 79 7.79 5.09 12.31
CA LEU A 79 6.49 5.25 11.69
C LEU A 79 6.05 3.91 11.08
N ILE A 80 4.89 3.42 11.49
CA ILE A 80 4.29 2.20 10.96
C ILE A 80 2.98 2.56 10.30
N ILE A 81 2.85 2.24 9.02
CA ILE A 81 1.66 2.55 8.24
C ILE A 81 0.89 1.27 7.92
N ILE A 82 -0.39 1.27 8.31
CA ILE A 82 -1.33 0.18 8.09
C ILE A 82 -2.50 0.71 7.26
N HIS A 83 -2.57 0.31 5.99
CA HIS A 83 -3.69 0.69 5.15
C HIS A 83 -4.97 -0.08 5.54
N GLY A 84 -6.12 0.51 5.24
CA GLY A 84 -7.43 -0.11 5.46
C GLY A 84 -7.67 -1.39 4.65
N ALA A 85 -8.79 -2.05 4.95
CA ALA A 85 -9.18 -3.30 4.29
C ALA A 85 -9.63 -3.09 2.82
N GLY A 86 -9.60 -4.17 2.03
CA GLY A 86 -10.20 -4.22 0.69
C GLY A 86 -9.16 -4.22 -0.44
N ALA A 87 -9.42 -3.43 -1.49
CA ALA A 87 -8.59 -3.41 -2.69
C ALA A 87 -7.35 -2.49 -2.57
N VAL A 88 -7.17 -1.84 -1.42
CA VAL A 88 -6.04 -0.94 -1.12
C VAL A 88 -4.78 -1.77 -0.84
N ARG A 89 -3.63 -1.23 -1.22
CA ARG A 89 -2.32 -1.86 -1.13
C ARG A 89 -1.34 -0.97 -0.37
N ALA A 90 -0.15 -1.50 -0.06
CA ALA A 90 0.91 -0.71 0.55
C ALA A 90 1.17 0.58 -0.23
N GLY A 91 1.27 1.72 0.45
CA GLY A 91 1.45 3.02 -0.17
C GLY A 91 0.16 3.75 -0.58
N GLU A 92 -1.01 3.11 -0.52
CA GLU A 92 -2.29 3.71 -0.91
C GLU A 92 -3.16 4.10 0.30
N TRP A 93 -3.79 5.26 0.24
CA TRP A 93 -4.95 5.58 1.10
C TRP A 93 -6.26 5.22 0.42
N SER A 94 -6.40 5.63 -0.84
CA SER A 94 -7.61 5.40 -1.62
C SER A 94 -7.28 5.51 -3.10
N ARG A 95 -7.57 4.45 -3.85
CA ARG A 95 -7.51 4.49 -5.32
C ARG A 95 -8.35 5.62 -5.90
N ARG A 96 -9.54 5.86 -5.33
CA ARG A 96 -10.41 6.96 -5.78
C ARG A 96 -9.71 8.31 -5.64
N LEU A 97 -9.11 8.59 -4.49
CA LEU A 97 -8.37 9.83 -4.26
C LEU A 97 -7.15 9.94 -5.18
N ILE A 98 -6.45 8.84 -5.45
CA ILE A 98 -5.32 8.85 -6.38
C ILE A 98 -5.77 9.23 -7.80
N LEU A 99 -6.93 8.73 -8.24
CA LEU A 99 -7.46 9.02 -9.56
C LEU A 99 -8.03 10.45 -9.68
N GLU A 100 -8.70 10.94 -8.63
CA GLU A 100 -9.38 12.24 -8.62
C GLU A 100 -8.44 13.39 -8.25
N GLU A 101 -7.63 13.21 -7.22
CA GLU A 101 -6.83 14.27 -6.57
C GLU A 101 -5.32 14.05 -6.69
N GLY A 102 -4.90 12.84 -7.07
CA GLY A 102 -3.50 12.49 -7.32
C GLY A 102 -2.80 11.84 -6.13
N LEU A 103 -1.52 11.52 -6.33
CA LEU A 103 -0.71 10.80 -5.34
C LEU A 103 -0.47 11.60 -4.05
N GLU A 104 -0.39 12.92 -4.11
CA GLU A 104 -0.18 13.76 -2.92
C GLU A 104 -1.32 13.68 -1.90
N VAL A 105 -2.54 13.37 -2.36
CA VAL A 105 -3.70 13.22 -1.47
C VAL A 105 -4.02 11.74 -1.24
N GLY A 106 -3.99 10.95 -2.30
CA GLY A 106 -4.46 9.57 -2.28
C GLY A 106 -3.43 8.53 -1.85
N SER A 107 -2.16 8.90 -1.65
CA SER A 107 -1.09 7.98 -1.28
C SER A 107 -0.47 8.28 0.09
N GLN A 108 0.27 7.32 0.60
CA GLN A 108 1.02 7.41 1.86
C GLN A 108 2.38 8.12 1.69
N ILE A 109 2.82 8.33 0.44
CA ILE A 109 4.15 8.86 0.09
C ILE A 109 4.45 10.21 0.78
N PRO A 110 3.54 11.19 0.85
CA PRO A 110 3.85 12.48 1.48
C PRO A 110 4.14 12.35 2.98
N TYR A 111 3.44 11.45 3.65
CA TYR A 111 3.66 11.14 5.07
C TYR A 111 5.01 10.45 5.28
N ILE A 112 5.37 9.54 4.37
CA ILE A 112 6.66 8.85 4.39
C ILE A 112 7.80 9.86 4.20
N LYS A 113 7.74 10.68 3.14
CA LYS A 113 8.75 11.71 2.85
C LYS A 113 8.92 12.65 4.04
N ARG A 114 7.81 13.14 4.62
CA ARG A 114 7.86 13.98 5.83
C ARG A 114 8.50 13.28 7.02
N ALA A 115 8.17 12.00 7.26
CA ALA A 115 8.77 11.26 8.38
C ALA A 115 10.27 11.00 8.17
N MET A 116 10.70 10.79 6.93
CA MET A 116 12.12 10.68 6.58
C MET A 116 12.89 11.97 6.87
N GLU A 117 12.31 13.15 6.62
CA GLU A 117 12.92 14.46 6.99
C GLU A 117 13.24 14.56 8.49
N TYR A 118 12.48 13.85 9.34
CA TYR A 118 12.69 13.81 10.79
C TYR A 118 13.46 12.56 11.27
N ASN A 119 14.10 11.81 10.37
CA ASN A 119 14.88 10.61 10.68
C ASN A 119 14.08 9.48 11.36
N TYR A 120 12.81 9.32 10.99
CA TYR A 120 12.03 8.17 11.44
C TYR A 120 12.45 6.92 10.65
N GLY A 121 12.49 5.77 11.32
CA GLY A 121 12.42 4.49 10.64
C GLY A 121 11.02 4.30 10.06
N ILE A 122 10.91 3.79 8.84
CA ILE A 122 9.61 3.64 8.16
C ILE A 122 9.31 2.15 7.95
N ILE A 123 8.09 1.74 8.28
CA ILE A 123 7.52 0.43 7.90
C ILE A 123 6.15 0.66 7.26
N VAL A 124 5.97 0.22 6.02
CA VAL A 124 4.67 0.22 5.34
C VAL A 124 4.21 -1.22 5.16
N THR A 125 3.09 -1.57 5.79
CA THR A 125 2.56 -2.94 5.75
C THR A 125 1.76 -3.20 4.46
N ASN A 126 1.70 -4.47 4.04
CA ASN A 126 0.90 -4.92 2.90
C ASN A 126 -0.16 -5.95 3.32
N THR A 127 -1.05 -5.55 4.23
CA THR A 127 -1.98 -6.47 4.94
C THR A 127 -3.02 -7.14 4.03
N ASN A 128 -3.31 -6.54 2.88
CA ASN A 128 -4.25 -7.08 1.90
C ASN A 128 -3.58 -7.93 0.81
N TYR A 129 -2.25 -8.12 0.86
CA TYR A 129 -1.53 -9.02 -0.05
C TYR A 129 -1.66 -10.48 0.43
N ASN A 130 -2.87 -11.02 0.30
CA ASN A 130 -3.28 -12.31 0.86
C ASN A 130 -3.87 -13.26 -0.19
N ILE A 131 -3.63 -13.02 -1.48
CA ILE A 131 -4.04 -13.90 -2.58
C ILE A 131 -2.80 -14.26 -3.40
N SER A 132 -2.67 -15.54 -3.76
CA SER A 132 -1.63 -15.98 -4.67
C SER A 132 -2.08 -15.72 -6.10
N GLU A 133 -1.32 -14.90 -6.84
CA GLU A 133 -1.65 -14.59 -8.24
C GLU A 133 -1.55 -15.82 -9.15
N SER A 134 -0.74 -16.82 -8.78
CA SER A 134 -0.55 -18.05 -9.58
C SER A 134 -1.67 -19.08 -9.40
N THR A 135 -2.38 -19.05 -8.28
CA THR A 135 -3.39 -20.08 -7.93
C THR A 135 -4.78 -19.51 -7.68
N GLY A 136 -4.95 -18.19 -7.66
CA GLY A 136 -6.20 -17.51 -7.30
C GLY A 136 -6.68 -17.78 -5.87
N SER A 137 -5.92 -18.58 -5.11
CA SER A 137 -6.28 -19.04 -3.79
C SER A 137 -5.84 -18.02 -2.74
N ARG A 138 -6.66 -17.86 -1.70
CA ARG A 138 -6.26 -17.08 -0.52
C ARG A 138 -4.99 -17.71 0.04
N ARG A 139 -3.93 -16.91 0.17
CA ARG A 139 -2.77 -17.28 0.99
C ARG A 139 -3.30 -17.43 2.42
N PRO A 140 -3.04 -18.54 3.11
CA PRO A 140 -3.48 -18.67 4.49
C PRO A 140 -2.90 -17.49 5.28
N ASN A 141 -3.76 -16.78 6.03
CA ASN A 141 -3.36 -15.69 6.92
C ASN A 141 -2.56 -16.27 8.09
N LEU A 142 -1.29 -16.67 7.84
CA LEU A 142 -0.39 -17.14 8.88
C LEU A 142 0.13 -15.98 9.74
N ILE A 143 -0.01 -14.74 9.27
CA ILE A 143 0.24 -13.52 10.04
C ILE A 143 -1.05 -13.12 10.74
N ARG A 144 -1.54 -13.94 11.68
CA ARG A 144 -2.69 -13.53 12.52
C ARG A 144 -2.28 -13.03 13.91
N ASN A 145 -1.10 -13.35 14.43
CA ASN A 145 -0.77 -13.03 15.84
C ASN A 145 0.71 -12.80 16.19
N ARG A 146 1.62 -12.57 15.23
CA ARG A 146 3.03 -12.23 15.56
C ARG A 146 3.60 -11.16 14.64
N LEU A 147 3.12 -9.91 14.78
CA LEU A 147 4.08 -8.81 14.69
C LEU A 147 4.87 -8.87 15.99
N LEU A 148 6.00 -9.57 15.99
CA LEU A 148 6.96 -9.47 17.07
C LEU A 148 7.57 -8.08 16.97
N PHE A 149 6.92 -7.10 17.59
CA PHE A 149 7.61 -5.92 18.07
C PHE A 149 8.66 -6.44 19.05
N VAL A 150 9.88 -6.63 18.56
CA VAL A 150 11.03 -6.95 19.40
C VAL A 150 11.10 -5.82 20.42
N ASN A 151 10.85 -6.16 21.68
CA ASN A 151 10.86 -5.26 22.83
C ASN A 151 12.15 -4.42 22.80
N SER A 152 12.02 -3.16 22.39
CA SER A 152 13.06 -2.16 22.55
C SER A 152 12.45 -1.04 23.39
N PRO A 153 12.67 -1.03 24.72
CA PRO A 153 11.95 -0.18 25.68
C PRO A 153 12.13 1.33 25.46
N SER A 154 12.96 1.73 24.49
CA SER A 154 13.29 3.14 24.19
C SER A 154 12.65 3.68 22.91
N LYS A 155 11.90 2.87 22.13
CA LYS A 155 11.33 3.32 20.86
C LYS A 155 9.95 3.95 21.03
N ARG A 156 9.78 5.15 20.47
CA ARG A 156 8.47 5.79 20.31
C ARG A 156 7.94 5.46 18.92
N SER A 157 6.86 4.68 18.86
CA SER A 157 6.22 4.26 17.61
C SER A 157 4.93 5.04 17.36
N ALA A 158 4.77 5.55 16.15
CA ALA A 158 3.49 6.10 15.67
C ALA A 158 2.85 5.12 14.70
N ILE A 159 1.55 4.84 14.89
CA ILE A 159 0.76 3.99 13.98
C ILE A 159 -0.24 4.88 13.27
N ILE A 160 -0.20 4.88 11.94
CA ILE A 160 -1.23 5.52 11.11
C ILE A 160 -2.06 4.41 10.48
N GLN A 161 -3.36 4.42 10.77
CA GLN A 161 -4.33 3.49 10.20
C GLN A 161 -5.45 4.25 9.50
N SER A 162 -5.78 3.85 8.26
CA SER A 162 -6.98 4.35 7.60
C SER A 162 -8.15 3.39 7.84
N SER A 163 -9.28 3.93 8.32
CA SER A 163 -10.56 3.21 8.38
C SER A 163 -11.47 3.72 7.26
N SER A 164 -11.79 2.87 6.30
CA SER A 164 -12.85 3.15 5.32
C SER A 164 -14.18 2.65 5.87
N ASN A 165 -15.10 3.56 6.22
CA ASN A 165 -16.51 3.22 6.35
C ASN A 165 -16.99 2.80 4.97
N ARG A 166 -17.40 1.53 4.83
CA ARG A 166 -17.96 1.01 3.58
C ARG A 166 -19.34 1.63 3.36
N THR A 167 -19.39 2.74 2.62
CA THR A 167 -20.54 3.03 1.77
C THR A 167 -20.11 2.74 0.34
N VAL A 168 -20.46 1.55 -0.13
CA VAL A 168 -20.38 1.20 -1.55
C VAL A 168 -21.43 2.08 -2.24
N PRO A 169 -21.07 2.99 -3.16
CA PRO A 169 -22.07 3.66 -3.98
C PRO A 169 -22.68 2.63 -4.95
N GLN A 170 -24.02 2.61 -5.05
CA GLN A 170 -24.78 1.75 -5.96
C GLN A 170 -24.57 2.11 -7.45
#